data_AF-A0A521LCL2-F1
#
_entry.id   AF-A0A521LCL2-F1
#
_cell.length_a   1.000
_cell.length_b   1.000
_cell.length_c   1.000
_cell.angle_alpha   90.00
_cell.angle_beta   90.00
_cell.angle_gamma   90.00
#
_symmetry.space_group_name_H-M   'P 1'
#
loop_
_entity.id
_entity.type
_entity.pdbx_description
1 polymer ?
#
loop_
_entity_poly.entity_id
_entity_poly.type
_entity_poly.pdbx_seq_one_letter_code
_entity_poly.pdbx_strand_id
1 'polypeptide(L)'
;MAQQITYDKAYDTVAPEDFPAMLDVPRYGRRTDAFDGIISATHDHFWDPFDRAYIDFDQPFDMGKTPIVPLDMIVELRSAVADRLDDGQKIQLANDVTHWSVSNLLHGEQGALSLSASLCHILLDPGAQEYAANQAREEARHVAGFTRYIQKRWGAPLPVGKTIANVLNDLVGTPEV
;
A
#
# COMPACT_ATOMS: atom_id res chain seq x y z
N MET A 1 26.38 -24.68 -19.56
CA MET A 1 25.08 -23.98 -19.50
C MET A 1 25.20 -22.93 -18.41
N ALA A 2 25.24 -21.64 -18.74
CA ALA A 2 25.28 -20.59 -17.73
C ALA A 2 23.89 -20.47 -17.10
N GLN A 3 23.81 -20.61 -15.77
CA GLN A 3 22.57 -20.41 -15.02
C GLN A 3 22.25 -18.91 -15.06
N GLN A 4 21.10 -18.54 -15.61
CA GLN A 4 20.67 -17.14 -15.70
C GLN A 4 20.17 -16.70 -14.32
N ILE A 5 21.03 -16.02 -13.56
CA ILE A 5 20.82 -15.69 -12.14
C ILE A 5 19.65 -14.72 -11.93
N THR A 6 19.19 -14.04 -12.99
CA THR A 6 18.19 -12.97 -12.92
C THR A 6 16.78 -13.38 -13.37
N TYR A 7 16.54 -14.65 -13.67
CA TYR A 7 15.24 -15.12 -14.16
C TYR A 7 14.76 -16.31 -13.33
N ASP A 8 13.52 -16.22 -12.87
CA ASP A 8 12.82 -17.29 -12.16
C ASP A 8 11.46 -17.51 -12.82
N LYS A 9 11.12 -18.78 -13.08
CA LYS A 9 9.87 -19.19 -13.73
C LYS A 9 8.63 -18.88 -12.89
N ALA A 10 8.81 -18.66 -11.59
CA ALA A 10 7.74 -18.21 -10.71
C ALA A 10 7.14 -16.87 -11.14
N TYR A 11 7.89 -16.06 -11.90
CA TYR A 11 7.45 -14.77 -12.43
C TYR A 11 7.04 -14.83 -13.90
N ASP A 12 6.86 -16.02 -14.48
CA ASP A 12 6.34 -16.13 -15.85
C ASP A 12 4.90 -15.57 -15.91
N THR A 13 4.65 -14.69 -16.88
CA THR A 13 3.38 -14.03 -17.10
C THR A 13 2.76 -14.38 -18.46
N VAL A 14 1.46 -14.12 -18.59
CA VAL A 14 0.74 -14.11 -19.88
C VAL A 14 0.16 -12.73 -20.14
N ALA A 15 -0.20 -12.46 -21.40
CA ALA A 15 -0.96 -11.26 -21.72
C ALA A 15 -2.29 -11.27 -20.95
N PRO A 16 -2.76 -10.12 -20.41
CA PRO A 16 -4.05 -10.04 -19.73
C PRO A 16 -5.23 -10.61 -20.52
N GLU A 17 -5.20 -10.54 -21.85
CA GLU A 17 -6.26 -11.08 -22.71
C GLU A 17 -6.19 -12.61 -22.91
N ASP A 18 -5.09 -13.28 -22.56
CA ASP A 18 -4.86 -14.72 -22.77
C ASP A 18 -5.32 -15.58 -21.58
N PHE A 19 -6.58 -15.43 -21.20
CA PHE A 19 -7.19 -16.29 -20.17
C PHE A 19 -7.11 -17.80 -20.49
N PRO A 20 -7.19 -18.29 -21.75
CA PRO A 20 -7.01 -19.71 -22.04
C PRO A 20 -5.71 -20.31 -21.49
N ALA A 21 -4.60 -19.57 -21.47
CA ALA A 21 -3.34 -20.04 -20.89
C ALA A 21 -3.43 -20.32 -19.37
N MET A 22 -4.33 -19.62 -18.66
CA MET A 22 -4.60 -19.85 -17.25
C MET A 22 -5.35 -21.18 -16.99
N LEU A 23 -5.95 -21.76 -18.03
CA LEU A 23 -6.67 -23.04 -17.99
C LEU A 23 -5.84 -24.21 -18.55
N ASP A 24 -4.59 -23.96 -18.97
CA ASP A 24 -3.70 -25.00 -19.48
C ASP A 24 -3.46 -26.07 -18.40
N VAL A 25 -3.76 -27.33 -18.71
CA VAL A 25 -3.78 -28.42 -17.71
C VAL A 25 -2.41 -28.60 -17.02
N PRO A 26 -1.27 -28.60 -17.73
CA PRO A 26 0.05 -28.62 -17.09
C PRO A 26 0.33 -27.44 -16.16
N ARG A 27 -0.32 -26.27 -16.31
CA ARG A 27 -0.11 -25.09 -15.47
C ARG A 27 -0.38 -25.38 -14.00
N TYR A 28 -1.44 -26.13 -13.69
CA TYR A 28 -1.81 -26.44 -12.31
C TYR A 28 -0.70 -27.16 -11.53
N GLY A 29 0.19 -27.88 -12.22
CA GLY A 29 1.34 -28.55 -11.63
C GLY A 29 2.61 -27.70 -11.49
N ARG A 30 2.58 -26.42 -11.87
CA ARG A 30 3.76 -25.53 -11.87
C ARG A 30 4.01 -24.83 -10.52
N ARG A 31 3.10 -24.95 -9.55
CA ARG A 31 3.15 -24.21 -8.27
C ARG A 31 4.48 -24.40 -7.55
N THR A 32 5.23 -23.31 -7.41
CA THR A 32 6.38 -23.24 -6.51
C THR A 32 5.95 -23.12 -5.03
N ASP A 33 6.86 -23.45 -4.12
CA ASP A 33 6.72 -23.24 -2.66
C ASP A 33 7.43 -21.95 -2.19
N ALA A 34 8.07 -21.20 -3.10
CA ALA A 34 8.86 -20.01 -2.79
C ALA A 34 8.10 -18.93 -2.00
N PHE A 35 6.77 -18.87 -2.12
CA PHE A 35 5.93 -17.89 -1.44
C PHE A 35 5.22 -18.43 -0.19
N ASP A 36 5.31 -19.73 0.10
CA ASP A 36 4.52 -20.35 1.18
C ASP A 36 4.85 -19.74 2.54
N GLY A 37 6.12 -19.40 2.77
CA GLY A 37 6.56 -18.76 4.01
C GLY A 37 5.95 -17.37 4.23
N ILE A 38 5.92 -16.53 3.19
CA ILE A 38 5.35 -15.17 3.30
C ILE A 38 3.82 -15.21 3.37
N ILE A 39 3.19 -16.12 2.63
CA ILE A 39 1.74 -16.34 2.70
C ILE A 39 1.36 -16.82 4.10
N SER A 40 2.06 -17.80 4.67
CA SER A 40 1.74 -18.29 6.02
C SER A 40 1.93 -17.21 7.09
N ALA A 41 2.94 -16.34 6.95
CA ALA A 41 3.21 -15.27 7.91
C ALA A 41 2.08 -14.22 7.97
N THR A 42 1.25 -14.09 6.93
CA THR A 42 0.14 -13.12 6.96
C THR A 42 -0.96 -13.50 7.94
N HIS A 43 -1.07 -14.78 8.31
CA HIS A 43 -1.96 -15.20 9.39
C HIS A 43 -1.47 -14.71 10.75
N ASP A 44 -0.16 -14.81 11.02
CA ASP A 44 0.42 -14.42 12.30
C ASP A 44 0.45 -12.90 12.49
N HIS A 45 0.55 -12.16 11.38
CA HIS A 45 0.59 -10.69 11.35
C HIS A 45 -0.71 -10.05 10.87
N PHE A 46 -1.80 -10.82 10.89
CA PHE A 46 -3.10 -10.34 10.46
C PHE A 46 -3.58 -9.18 11.35
N TRP A 47 -4.20 -8.18 10.73
CA TRP A 47 -4.85 -7.08 11.43
C TRP A 47 -6.14 -6.66 10.72
N ASP A 48 -7.12 -6.20 11.51
CA ASP A 48 -8.44 -5.80 11.01
C ASP A 48 -8.77 -4.32 11.35
N PRO A 49 -8.86 -3.41 10.37
CA PRO A 49 -9.26 -2.01 10.59
C PRO A 49 -10.73 -1.84 11.02
N PHE A 50 -11.52 -2.91 11.06
CA PHE A 50 -12.91 -2.88 11.53
C PHE A 50 -13.05 -3.38 12.97
N ASP A 51 -12.01 -3.96 13.55
CA ASP A 51 -11.99 -4.45 14.92
C ASP A 51 -11.17 -3.51 15.82
N ARG A 52 -11.82 -2.99 16.86
CA ARG A 52 -11.22 -2.09 17.85
C ARG A 52 -10.13 -2.76 18.68
N ALA A 53 -10.07 -4.10 18.72
CA ALA A 53 -8.98 -4.82 19.36
C ALA A 53 -7.63 -4.57 18.67
N TYR A 54 -7.63 -4.28 17.37
CA TYR A 54 -6.42 -3.88 16.62
C TYR A 54 -6.22 -2.38 16.63
N ILE A 55 -7.25 -1.61 16.29
CA ILE A 55 -7.16 -0.14 16.22
C ILE A 55 -8.49 0.53 16.60
N ASP A 56 -8.45 1.34 17.66
CA ASP A 56 -9.59 2.16 18.06
C ASP A 56 -9.50 3.57 17.46
N PHE A 57 -10.16 3.76 16.32
CA PHE A 57 -10.24 5.07 15.67
C PHE A 57 -11.05 6.12 16.44
N ASP A 58 -11.86 5.71 17.42
CA ASP A 58 -12.69 6.61 18.22
C ASP A 58 -11.96 7.16 19.45
N GLN A 59 -10.71 6.75 19.66
CA GLN A 59 -9.87 7.30 20.73
C GLN A 59 -9.82 8.85 20.61
N PRO A 60 -10.20 9.58 21.68
CA PRO A 60 -10.14 11.04 21.68
C PRO A 60 -8.74 11.56 21.39
N PHE A 61 -8.63 12.53 20.49
CA PHE A 61 -7.37 13.16 20.12
C PHE A 61 -7.59 14.65 19.84
N ASP A 62 -6.88 15.53 20.55
CA ASP A 62 -6.99 16.99 20.38
C ASP A 62 -6.01 17.47 19.30
N MET A 63 -6.49 17.52 18.06
CA MET A 63 -5.72 17.96 16.89
C MET A 63 -5.18 19.40 17.01
N GLY A 64 -5.76 20.24 17.88
CA GLY A 64 -5.32 21.62 18.09
C GLY A 64 -4.21 21.78 19.12
N LYS A 65 -3.95 20.74 19.94
CA LYS A 65 -2.98 20.79 21.03
C LYS A 65 -1.95 19.67 20.98
N THR A 66 -2.15 18.65 20.17
CA THR A 66 -1.28 17.49 20.10
C THR A 66 -0.88 17.23 18.65
N PRO A 67 0.42 17.23 18.33
CA PRO A 67 0.88 16.83 17.02
C PRO A 67 0.80 15.30 16.88
N ILE A 68 0.37 14.80 15.72
CA ILE A 68 0.25 13.36 15.45
C ILE A 68 1.62 12.69 15.43
N VAL A 69 2.61 13.37 14.87
CA VAL A 69 4.02 12.96 14.89
C VAL A 69 4.85 13.99 15.66
N PRO A 70 5.99 13.59 16.24
CA PRO A 70 6.92 14.54 16.87
C PRO A 70 7.28 15.71 15.94
N LEU A 71 7.30 16.94 16.48
CA LEU A 71 7.53 18.16 15.68
C LEU A 71 8.88 18.17 14.96
N ASP A 72 9.88 17.49 15.52
CA ASP A 72 11.20 17.36 14.90
C ASP A 72 11.16 16.50 13.64
N MET A 73 10.14 15.65 13.42
CA MET A 73 9.95 14.91 12.16
C MET A 73 9.43 15.81 11.02
N ILE A 74 8.94 17.01 11.33
CA ILE A 74 8.40 17.95 10.33
C ILE A 74 9.55 18.80 9.78
N VAL A 75 9.94 18.52 8.55
CA VAL A 75 11.11 19.16 7.90
C VAL A 75 10.90 20.67 7.76
N GLU A 76 9.68 21.11 7.50
CA GLU A 76 9.31 22.52 7.37
C GLU A 76 9.60 23.31 8.66
N LEU A 77 9.44 22.67 9.83
CA LEU A 77 9.73 23.26 11.14
C LEU A 77 11.24 23.31 11.46
N ARG A 78 12.09 22.71 10.61
CA ARG A 78 13.56 22.84 10.69
C ARG A 78 14.09 24.03 9.89
N SER A 79 13.22 24.93 9.46
CA SER A 79 13.54 26.13 8.69
C SER A 79 13.09 27.40 9.41
N ALA A 80 13.44 28.57 8.87
CA ALA A 80 13.01 29.89 9.37
C ALA A 80 11.48 30.09 9.38
N VAL A 81 10.70 29.15 8.81
CA VAL A 81 9.25 29.12 8.99
C VAL A 81 8.87 28.98 10.47
N ALA A 82 9.60 28.15 11.23
CA ALA A 82 9.28 27.88 12.63
C ALA A 82 9.38 29.13 13.52
N ASP A 83 10.30 30.04 13.22
CA ASP A 83 10.48 31.30 13.95
C ASP A 83 9.31 32.27 13.76
N ARG A 84 8.47 32.05 12.73
CA ARG A 84 7.29 32.87 12.41
C ARG A 84 5.99 32.29 12.93
N LEU A 85 6.01 31.12 13.56
CA LEU A 85 4.83 30.42 14.05
C LEU A 85 4.83 30.40 15.57
N ASP A 86 3.66 30.61 16.17
CA ASP A 86 3.44 30.25 17.57
C ASP A 86 3.34 28.72 17.74
N ASP A 87 3.31 28.24 18.98
CA ASP A 87 3.32 26.79 19.27
C ASP A 87 2.07 26.08 18.75
N GLY A 88 0.90 26.74 18.78
CA GLY A 88 -0.33 26.18 18.22
C GLY A 88 -0.26 26.08 16.69
N GLN A 89 0.30 27.08 16.03
CA GLN A 89 0.52 27.09 14.59
C GLN A 89 1.56 26.05 14.15
N LYS A 90 2.58 25.78 14.96
CA LYS A 90 3.52 24.67 14.70
C LYS A 90 2.84 23.31 14.75
N ILE A 91 1.96 23.09 15.73
CA ILE A 91 1.16 21.87 15.84
C ILE A 91 0.22 21.73 14.63
N GLN A 92 -0.47 22.81 14.26
CA GLN A 92 -1.34 22.82 13.09
C GLN A 92 -0.57 22.47 11.82
N LEU A 93 0.56 23.13 11.55
CA LEU A 93 1.40 22.83 10.39
C LEU A 93 1.88 21.38 10.40
N ALA A 94 2.31 20.85 11.56
CA ALA A 94 2.73 19.46 11.70
C ALA A 94 1.61 18.48 11.33
N ASN A 95 0.38 18.75 11.79
CA ASN A 95 -0.78 17.92 11.51
C ASN A 95 -1.23 18.03 10.05
N ASP A 96 -1.08 19.19 9.41
CA ASP A 96 -1.39 19.40 7.99
C ASP A 96 -0.37 18.67 7.08
N VAL A 97 0.92 18.75 7.42
CA VAL A 97 1.98 17.99 6.72
C VAL A 97 1.71 16.49 6.86
N THR A 98 1.35 16.04 8.06
CA THR A 98 1.01 14.64 8.31
C THR A 98 -0.23 14.21 7.51
N HIS A 99 -1.26 15.06 7.42
CA HIS A 99 -2.45 14.80 6.60
C HIS A 99 -2.09 14.56 5.13
N TRP A 100 -1.21 15.40 4.59
CA TRP A 100 -0.71 15.26 3.23
C TRP A 100 0.08 13.97 3.04
N SER A 101 0.99 13.63 3.96
CA SER A 101 1.77 12.39 3.89
C SER A 101 0.88 11.15 3.95
N VAL A 102 -0.04 11.07 4.91
CA VAL A 102 -0.94 9.92 5.08
C VAL A 102 -1.92 9.81 3.91
N SER A 103 -2.36 10.93 3.32
CA SER A 103 -3.17 10.91 2.09
C SER A 103 -2.39 10.32 0.91
N ASN A 104 -1.10 10.64 0.76
CA ASN A 104 -0.28 10.05 -0.30
C ASN A 104 0.04 8.57 -0.05
N LEU A 105 0.19 8.15 1.22
CA LEU A 105 0.27 6.73 1.56
C LEU A 105 -1.00 6.01 1.12
N LEU A 106 -2.19 6.52 1.46
CA LEU A 106 -3.47 5.96 1.01
C LEU A 106 -3.55 5.78 -0.51
N HIS A 107 -3.10 6.79 -1.29
CA HIS A 107 -3.04 6.67 -2.75
C HIS A 107 -2.04 5.60 -3.21
N GLY A 108 -0.90 5.47 -2.52
CA GLY A 108 0.07 4.41 -2.72
C GLY A 108 -0.53 3.02 -2.49
N GLU A 109 -1.23 2.81 -1.38
CA GLU A 109 -1.92 1.55 -1.06
C GLU A 109 -2.97 1.22 -2.12
N GLN A 110 -3.70 2.22 -2.61
CA GLN A 110 -4.65 2.03 -3.71
C GLN A 110 -3.95 1.58 -5.01
N GLY A 111 -2.75 2.10 -5.29
CA GLY A 111 -1.94 1.65 -6.41
C GLY A 111 -1.43 0.22 -6.23
N ALA A 112 -0.90 -0.12 -5.05
CA ALA A 112 -0.42 -1.45 -4.72
C ALA A 112 -1.54 -2.51 -4.77
N LEU A 113 -2.74 -2.16 -4.30
CA LEU A 113 -3.94 -2.96 -4.45
C LEU A 113 -4.23 -3.26 -5.93
N SER A 114 -4.29 -2.22 -6.77
CA SER A 114 -4.60 -2.36 -8.19
C SER A 114 -3.56 -3.20 -8.93
N LEU A 115 -2.27 -3.00 -8.63
CA LEU A 115 -1.18 -3.79 -9.19
C LEU A 115 -1.24 -5.26 -8.74
N SER A 116 -1.46 -5.51 -7.44
CA SER A 116 -1.58 -6.89 -6.94
C SER A 116 -2.77 -7.62 -7.56
N ALA A 117 -3.89 -6.92 -7.76
CA ALA A 117 -5.06 -7.46 -8.44
C ALA A 117 -4.78 -7.76 -9.92
N SER A 118 -4.01 -6.91 -10.62
CA SER A 118 -3.64 -7.19 -12.02
C SER A 118 -2.68 -8.38 -12.14
N LEU A 119 -1.74 -8.52 -11.22
CA LEU A 119 -0.82 -9.67 -11.16
C LEU A 119 -1.54 -11.01 -11.00
N CYS A 120 -2.64 -11.04 -10.25
CA CYS A 120 -3.49 -12.23 -10.13
C CYS A 120 -3.99 -12.74 -11.48
N HIS A 121 -4.12 -11.85 -12.47
CA HIS A 121 -4.68 -12.17 -13.78
C HIS A 121 -3.65 -12.73 -14.76
N ILE A 122 -2.36 -12.44 -14.55
CA ILE A 122 -1.30 -12.74 -15.51
C ILE A 122 -0.26 -13.77 -15.03
N LEU A 123 -0.13 -14.01 -13.72
CA LEU A 123 0.89 -14.94 -13.19
C LEU A 123 0.55 -16.40 -13.47
N LEU A 124 1.47 -17.09 -14.17
CA LEU A 124 1.29 -18.50 -14.53
C LEU A 124 1.52 -19.45 -13.36
N ASP A 125 2.47 -19.15 -12.47
CA ASP A 125 2.72 -19.95 -11.27
C ASP A 125 1.57 -19.77 -10.25
N PRO A 126 0.86 -20.86 -9.87
CA PRO A 126 -0.23 -20.76 -8.90
C PRO A 126 0.15 -20.24 -7.51
N GLY A 127 1.39 -20.45 -7.05
CA GLY A 127 1.89 -19.96 -5.77
C GLY A 127 2.20 -18.46 -5.82
N ALA A 128 2.76 -17.98 -6.94
CA ALA A 128 2.90 -16.55 -7.18
C ALA A 128 1.53 -15.86 -7.31
N GLN A 129 0.57 -16.52 -7.98
CA GLN A 129 -0.81 -16.04 -8.09
C GLN A 129 -1.50 -15.96 -6.72
N GLU A 130 -1.34 -16.97 -5.87
CA GLU A 130 -1.84 -16.99 -4.49
C GLU A 130 -1.23 -15.86 -3.66
N TYR A 131 0.08 -15.63 -3.79
CA TYR A 131 0.77 -14.52 -3.14
C TYR A 131 0.22 -13.16 -3.58
N ALA A 132 0.06 -12.93 -4.88
CA ALA A 132 -0.53 -11.69 -5.41
C ALA A 132 -1.96 -11.47 -4.90
N ALA A 133 -2.77 -12.53 -4.82
CA ALA A 133 -4.13 -12.46 -4.29
C ALA A 133 -4.14 -12.12 -2.78
N ASN A 134 -3.20 -12.71 -2.03
CA ASN A 134 -3.00 -12.34 -0.63
C ASN A 134 -2.61 -10.86 -0.51
N GLN A 135 -1.64 -10.37 -1.28
CA GLN A 135 -1.26 -8.95 -1.28
C GLN A 135 -2.44 -8.03 -1.62
N ALA A 136 -3.24 -8.34 -2.64
CA ALA A 136 -4.42 -7.56 -2.97
C ALA A 136 -5.39 -7.47 -1.77
N ARG A 137 -5.55 -8.54 -1.00
CA ARG A 137 -6.34 -8.51 0.24
C ARG A 137 -5.70 -7.66 1.34
N GLU A 138 -4.38 -7.71 1.49
CA GLU A 138 -3.65 -6.88 2.46
C GLU A 138 -3.81 -5.39 2.13
N GLU A 139 -3.53 -4.98 0.89
CA GLU A 139 -3.59 -3.57 0.49
C GLU A 139 -5.02 -3.02 0.52
N ALA A 140 -6.04 -3.85 0.26
CA ALA A 140 -7.42 -3.44 0.46
C ALA A 140 -7.73 -3.09 1.94
N ARG A 141 -7.13 -3.81 2.90
CA ARG A 141 -7.26 -3.45 4.32
C ARG A 141 -6.48 -2.20 4.66
N HIS A 142 -5.30 -1.98 4.08
CA HIS A 142 -4.55 -0.75 4.24
C HIS A 142 -5.34 0.46 3.74
N VAL A 143 -5.92 0.39 2.54
CA VAL A 143 -6.81 1.40 1.98
C VAL A 143 -7.97 1.70 2.94
N ALA A 144 -8.65 0.67 3.45
CA ALA A 144 -9.74 0.84 4.40
C ALA A 144 -9.29 1.49 5.72
N GLY A 145 -8.17 1.04 6.27
CA GLY A 145 -7.60 1.55 7.52
C GLY A 145 -7.19 3.02 7.43
N PHE A 146 -6.41 3.38 6.40
CA PHE A 146 -6.01 4.77 6.18
C PHE A 146 -7.21 5.67 5.87
N THR A 147 -8.19 5.19 5.10
CA THR A 147 -9.43 5.94 4.83
C THR A 147 -10.17 6.28 6.13
N ARG A 148 -10.35 5.28 7.02
CA ARG A 148 -11.01 5.49 8.32
C ARG A 148 -10.21 6.41 9.22
N TYR A 149 -8.88 6.24 9.27
CA TYR A 149 -8.00 7.11 10.04
C TYR A 149 -8.14 8.56 9.61
N ILE A 150 -8.02 8.81 8.30
CA ILE A 150 -8.12 10.14 7.73
C ILE A 150 -9.49 10.75 8.00
N GLN A 151 -10.57 9.98 7.80
CA GLN A 151 -11.93 10.45 8.07
C GLN A 151 -12.10 10.89 9.53
N LYS A 152 -11.48 10.20 10.48
CA LYS A 152 -11.59 10.49 11.92
C LYS A 152 -10.76 11.68 12.36
N ARG A 153 -9.65 11.97 11.68
CA ARG A 153 -8.74 13.08 12.05
C ARG A 153 -8.98 14.36 11.25
N TRP A 154 -9.28 14.23 9.95
CA TRP A 154 -9.41 15.36 9.02
C TRP A 154 -10.70 15.33 8.18
N GLY A 155 -11.48 14.25 8.22
CA GLY A 155 -12.73 14.12 7.47
C GLY A 155 -12.58 13.51 6.07
N ALA A 156 -11.56 13.91 5.30
CA ALA A 156 -11.33 13.42 3.93
C ALA A 156 -9.84 13.41 3.54
N PRO A 157 -9.41 12.55 2.61
CA PRO A 157 -8.04 12.57 2.08
C PRO A 157 -7.79 13.78 1.17
N LEU A 158 -6.53 14.20 1.10
CA LEU A 158 -6.08 15.21 0.14
C LEU A 158 -5.89 14.60 -1.26
N PRO A 159 -5.99 15.41 -2.33
CA PRO A 159 -5.70 14.95 -3.69
C PRO A 159 -4.29 14.36 -3.81
N VAL A 160 -4.17 13.38 -4.70
CA VAL A 160 -2.91 12.73 -5.01
C VAL A 160 -1.90 13.73 -5.58
N GLY A 161 -0.64 13.65 -5.13
CA GLY A 161 0.44 14.46 -5.70
C GLY A 161 0.73 14.06 -7.16
N LYS A 162 1.11 15.03 -8.01
CA LYS A 162 1.36 14.75 -9.44
C LYS A 162 2.41 13.66 -9.67
N THR A 163 3.50 13.69 -8.90
CA THR A 163 4.59 12.70 -9.05
C THR A 163 4.12 11.29 -8.74
N ILE A 164 3.43 11.09 -7.60
CA ILE A 164 2.98 9.75 -7.22
C ILE A 164 1.87 9.27 -8.18
N ALA A 165 0.96 10.16 -8.61
CA ALA A 165 -0.06 9.82 -9.59
C ALA A 165 0.54 9.32 -10.91
N ASN A 166 1.59 9.98 -11.40
CA ASN A 166 2.27 9.54 -12.62
C ASN A 166 2.92 8.17 -12.43
N VAL A 167 3.70 7.98 -11.37
CA VAL A 167 4.37 6.70 -11.09
C VAL A 167 3.36 5.57 -10.93
N LEU A 168 2.25 5.79 -10.22
CA LEU A 168 1.21 4.79 -10.02
C LEU A 168 0.49 4.44 -11.34
N ASN A 169 0.18 5.44 -12.16
CA ASN A 169 -0.41 5.20 -13.48
C ASN A 169 0.51 4.39 -14.38
N ASP A 170 1.81 4.72 -14.38
CA ASP A 170 2.80 3.99 -15.18
C ASP A 170 2.90 2.54 -14.68
N LEU A 171 3.11 2.32 -13.37
CA LEU A 171 3.25 0.97 -12.79
C LEU A 171 2.01 0.10 -13.00
N VAL A 172 0.82 0.62 -12.71
CA VAL A 172 -0.44 -0.13 -12.82
C VAL A 172 -0.84 -0.34 -14.29
N GLY A 173 -0.53 0.63 -15.15
CA GLY A 173 -0.86 0.59 -16.57
C GLY A 173 0.17 -0.12 -17.45
N THR A 174 1.28 -0.60 -16.89
CA THR A 174 2.33 -1.28 -17.68
C THR A 174 1.79 -2.59 -18.25
N PRO A 175 1.83 -2.81 -19.59
CA PRO A 175 1.37 -4.04 -20.22
C PRO A 175 2.26 -5.25 -19.92
N GLU A 176 3.55 -5.02 -19.67
CA GLU A 176 4.55 -6.06 -19.42
C GLU A 176 5.00 -6.07 -17.95
N VAL A 177 4.87 -7.22 -17.28
CA VAL A 177 5.61 -7.54 -16.05
C VAL A 177 6.62 -8.61 -16.37
#